data_AF-A0A3C0PMF8-F1
#
_entry.id   AF-A0A3C0PMF8-F1
#
_cell.length_a   1.000
_cell.length_b   1.000
_cell.length_c   1.000
_cell.angle_alpha   90.00
_cell.angle_beta   90.00
_cell.angle_gamma   90.00
#
_symmetry.space_group_name_H-M   'P 1'
#
loop_
_entity.id
_entity.type
_entity.pdbx_description
1 polymer ?
#
loop_
_entity_poly.entity_id
_entity_poly.type
_entity_poly.pdbx_seq_one_letter_code
_entity_poly.pdbx_strand_id
1 'polypeptide(L)'
;MSNWLYQVRLKLSPRLSDDLRKNQPSILADQLKKIASRHNMTLVCTFDAFQEYCNEAELNGIQNYPLYEWTKTVIKDPIKQQKHTKSFAFYLGLEQVYEKHVAAAIQLEVTAIKDKKDILEVKLIDSNPANNPQPPQTPVTE
;
A
#
# COMPACT_ATOMS: atom_id res chain seq x y z
N MET A 1 18.88 -6.92 -19.65
CA MET A 1 18.23 -5.74 -19.07
C MET A 1 17.31 -6.23 -17.97
N SER A 2 17.47 -5.79 -16.73
CA SER A 2 16.56 -6.22 -15.66
C SER A 2 15.20 -5.59 -15.89
N ASN A 3 14.16 -6.40 -16.07
CA ASN A 3 12.78 -5.94 -16.10
C ASN A 3 12.30 -5.80 -14.66
N TRP A 4 12.58 -4.65 -14.05
CA TRP A 4 12.04 -4.34 -12.73
C TRP A 4 10.52 -4.24 -12.79
N LEU A 5 9.86 -4.72 -11.75
CA LEU A 5 8.43 -4.55 -11.55
C LEU A 5 8.18 -3.26 -10.78
N TYR A 6 6.92 -2.83 -10.75
CA TYR A 6 6.53 -1.54 -10.24
C TYR A 6 5.27 -1.63 -9.38
N GLN A 7 5.12 -0.72 -8.43
CA GLN A 7 3.92 -0.55 -7.62
C GLN A 7 3.50 0.92 -7.63
N VAL A 8 2.20 1.15 -7.84
CA VAL A 8 1.58 2.47 -7.64
C VAL A 8 1.15 2.60 -6.18
N ARG A 9 1.66 3.64 -5.51
CA ARG A 9 1.30 4.01 -4.13
C ARG A 9 0.64 5.38 -4.09
N LEU A 10 -0.37 5.50 -3.26
CA LEU A 10 -1.09 6.75 -3.03
C LEU A 10 -0.90 7.21 -1.58
N LYS A 11 -0.81 8.53 -1.41
CA LYS A 11 -1.03 9.18 -0.12
C LYS A 11 -2.29 10.00 -0.23
N LEU A 12 -3.27 9.72 0.62
CA LEU A 12 -4.60 10.33 0.58
C LEU A 12 -4.82 11.25 1.80
N SER A 13 -5.83 12.11 1.71
CA SER A 13 -6.32 12.84 2.88
C SER A 13 -6.94 11.86 3.90
N PRO A 14 -7.03 12.25 5.19
CA PRO A 14 -7.73 11.44 6.19
C PRO A 14 -9.18 11.11 5.78
N ARG A 15 -9.87 12.06 5.14
CA ARG A 15 -11.26 11.90 4.71
C ARG A 15 -11.40 10.83 3.63
N LEU A 16 -10.68 10.97 2.50
CA LEU A 16 -10.78 10.01 1.40
C LEU A 16 -10.26 8.62 1.81
N SER A 17 -9.23 8.59 2.66
CA SER A 17 -8.76 7.36 3.29
C SER A 17 -9.90 6.65 4.05
N ASP A 18 -10.60 7.37 4.93
CA ASP A 18 -11.72 6.80 5.68
C ASP A 18 -12.88 6.38 4.77
N ASP A 19 -13.18 7.17 3.73
CA ASP A 19 -14.23 6.83 2.77
C ASP A 19 -13.93 5.49 2.08
N LEU A 20 -12.68 5.27 1.66
CA LEU A 20 -12.25 4.02 1.04
C LEU A 20 -12.31 2.83 2.02
N ARG A 21 -11.73 2.99 3.22
CA ARG A 21 -11.60 1.90 4.21
C ARG A 21 -12.94 1.47 4.79
N LYS A 22 -13.84 2.43 5.02
CA LYS A 22 -15.18 2.19 5.60
C LYS A 22 -16.27 2.03 4.54
N ASN A 23 -15.89 2.01 3.26
CA ASN A 23 -16.80 1.93 2.12
C ASN A 23 -17.92 3.00 2.16
N GLN A 24 -17.57 4.23 2.53
CA GLN A 24 -18.51 5.35 2.56
C GLN A 24 -18.76 5.91 1.14
N PRO A 25 -19.93 6.50 0.89
CA PRO A 25 -20.22 7.14 -0.40
C PRO A 25 -19.27 8.31 -0.68
N SER A 26 -18.50 8.23 -1.76
CA SER A 26 -17.58 9.29 -2.17
C SER A 26 -17.24 9.17 -3.66
N ILE A 27 -17.50 10.23 -4.42
CA ILE A 27 -17.26 10.26 -5.87
C ILE A 27 -15.82 9.89 -6.20
N LEU A 28 -14.86 10.45 -5.45
CA LEU A 28 -13.44 10.22 -5.70
C LEU A 28 -13.01 8.81 -5.26
N ALA A 29 -13.59 8.27 -4.18
CA ALA A 29 -13.38 6.88 -3.79
C ALA A 29 -13.90 5.91 -4.87
N ASP A 30 -15.07 6.20 -5.43
CA ASP A 30 -15.66 5.40 -6.51
C ASP A 30 -14.83 5.48 -7.79
N GLN A 31 -14.29 6.65 -8.13
CA GLN A 31 -13.37 6.81 -9.26
C GLN A 31 -12.10 5.98 -9.06
N LEU A 32 -11.49 5.99 -7.88
CA LEU A 32 -10.32 5.16 -7.56
C LEU A 32 -10.63 3.67 -7.64
N LYS A 33 -11.78 3.22 -7.10
CA LYS A 33 -12.24 1.82 -7.21
C LYS A 33 -12.47 1.41 -8.67
N LYS A 34 -13.02 2.31 -9.50
CA LYS A 34 -13.22 2.08 -10.95
C LYS A 34 -11.89 1.98 -11.70
N ILE A 35 -10.89 2.80 -11.36
CA ILE A 35 -9.54 2.68 -11.92
C ILE A 35 -8.98 1.30 -11.54
N ALA A 36 -9.00 0.93 -10.26
CA ALA A 36 -8.50 -0.37 -9.81
C ALA A 36 -9.18 -1.53 -10.56
N SER A 37 -10.52 -1.51 -10.65
CA SER A 37 -11.31 -2.56 -11.31
C SER A 37 -11.01 -2.68 -12.80
N ARG A 38 -10.75 -1.57 -13.52
CA ARG A 38 -10.40 -1.59 -14.96
C ARG A 38 -9.06 -2.29 -15.24
N HIS A 39 -8.18 -2.34 -14.25
CA HIS A 39 -6.88 -3.02 -14.32
C HIS A 39 -6.89 -4.37 -13.58
N ASN A 40 -8.06 -4.88 -13.20
CA ASN A 40 -8.23 -6.10 -12.40
C ASN A 40 -7.49 -6.04 -11.04
N MET A 41 -7.38 -4.85 -10.48
CA MET A 41 -6.68 -4.58 -9.23
C MET A 41 -7.62 -4.17 -8.11
N THR A 42 -7.12 -4.28 -6.89
CA THR A 42 -7.74 -3.73 -5.69
C THR A 42 -6.90 -2.61 -5.12
N LEU A 43 -7.55 -1.66 -4.42
CA LEU A 43 -6.86 -0.61 -3.70
C LEU A 43 -6.79 -1.00 -2.23
N VAL A 44 -5.58 -1.23 -1.72
CA VAL A 44 -5.32 -1.78 -0.39
C VAL A 44 -4.73 -0.70 0.51
N CYS A 45 -5.34 -0.47 1.68
CA CYS A 45 -4.77 0.38 2.73
C CYS A 45 -3.59 -0.34 3.39
N THR A 46 -2.44 0.33 3.52
CA THR A 46 -1.25 -0.25 4.15
C THR A 46 -1.49 -0.63 5.61
N PHE A 47 -2.25 0.17 6.36
CA PHE A 47 -2.56 -0.12 7.74
C PHE A 47 -3.47 -1.35 7.88
N ASP A 48 -4.54 -1.42 7.06
CA ASP A 48 -5.48 -2.54 7.12
C ASP A 48 -4.78 -3.85 6.72
N ALA A 49 -3.90 -3.81 5.72
CA ALA A 49 -3.05 -4.97 5.35
C ALA A 49 -2.14 -5.41 6.50
N PHE A 50 -1.58 -4.49 7.28
CA PHE A 50 -0.80 -4.85 8.47
C PHE A 50 -1.65 -5.47 9.57
N GLN A 51 -2.89 -4.99 9.76
CA GLN A 51 -3.80 -5.60 10.73
C GLN A 51 -4.20 -7.01 10.30
N GLU A 52 -4.59 -7.18 9.04
CA GLU A 52 -4.96 -8.48 8.46
C GLU A 52 -3.81 -9.49 8.57
N TYR A 53 -2.59 -9.06 8.23
CA TYR A 53 -1.38 -9.85 8.38
C TYR A 53 -1.14 -10.34 9.83
N CYS A 54 -1.25 -9.45 10.82
CA CYS A 54 -1.11 -9.85 12.22
C CYS A 54 -2.24 -10.78 12.68
N ASN A 55 -3.48 -10.50 12.26
CA ASN A 55 -4.65 -11.32 12.63
C ASN A 55 -4.52 -12.73 12.05
N GLU A 56 -4.09 -12.88 10.79
CA GLU A 56 -3.86 -14.18 10.17
C GLU A 56 -2.79 -14.98 10.91
N ALA A 57 -1.68 -14.32 11.30
CA ALA A 57 -0.62 -14.98 12.06
C ALA A 57 -1.10 -15.47 13.44
N GLU A 58 -1.91 -14.66 14.14
CA GLU A 58 -2.51 -15.01 15.44
C GLU A 58 -3.52 -16.15 15.33
N LEU A 59 -4.39 -16.12 14.30
CA LEU A 59 -5.39 -17.17 14.06
C LEU A 59 -4.75 -18.53 13.76
N ASN A 60 -3.62 -18.53 13.08
CA ASN A 60 -2.87 -19.75 12.74
C ASN A 60 -1.83 -20.15 13.80
N GLY A 61 -1.64 -19.34 14.85
CA GLY A 61 -0.65 -19.61 15.90
C GLY A 61 0.81 -19.51 15.44
N ILE A 62 1.09 -18.76 14.36
CA ILE A 62 2.41 -18.65 13.74
C ILE A 62 3.13 -17.34 14.05
N GLN A 63 2.63 -16.51 14.98
CA GLN A 63 3.11 -15.14 15.24
C GLN A 63 4.56 -15.00 15.76
N ASN A 64 5.27 -16.09 16.04
CA ASN A 64 6.58 -16.05 16.70
C ASN A 64 7.74 -15.79 15.73
N TYR A 65 7.74 -14.64 15.05
CA TYR A 65 8.85 -14.24 14.17
C TYR A 65 9.03 -12.71 14.09
N PRO A 66 10.24 -12.21 13.77
CA PRO A 66 10.59 -10.79 13.88
C PRO A 66 9.71 -9.83 13.07
N LEU A 67 9.29 -10.24 11.87
CA LEU A 67 8.44 -9.42 11.01
C LEU A 67 7.04 -9.21 11.61
N TYR A 68 6.49 -10.20 12.31
CA TYR A 68 5.21 -10.04 13.01
C TYR A 68 5.35 -9.04 14.14
N GLU A 69 6.36 -9.19 14.99
CA GLU A 69 6.59 -8.27 16.12
C GLU A 69 6.78 -6.83 15.62
N TRP A 70 7.59 -6.64 14.58
CA TRP A 70 7.76 -5.34 13.95
C TRP A 70 6.42 -4.78 13.45
N THR A 71 5.65 -5.55 12.68
CA THR A 71 4.34 -5.10 12.18
C THR A 71 3.38 -4.79 13.34
N LYS A 72 3.39 -5.59 14.40
CA LYS A 72 2.56 -5.39 15.59
C LYS A 72 2.91 -4.09 16.31
N THR A 73 4.19 -3.73 16.41
CA THR A 73 4.62 -2.44 16.97
C THR A 73 4.19 -1.26 16.09
N VAL A 74 4.25 -1.43 14.77
CA VAL A 74 3.81 -0.39 13.81
C VAL A 74 2.31 -0.11 13.97
N ILE A 75 1.48 -1.15 14.10
CA ILE A 75 0.04 -0.95 14.24
C ILE A 75 -0.38 -0.49 15.64
N LYS A 76 0.47 -0.61 16.67
CA LYS A 76 0.21 -0.09 18.03
C LYS A 76 0.65 1.36 18.24
N ASP A 77 1.52 1.88 17.39
CA ASP A 77 2.04 3.25 17.46
C ASP A 77 1.06 4.26 16.81
N PRO A 78 0.45 5.19 17.56
CA PRO A 78 -0.54 6.13 17.02
C PRO A 78 -0.02 7.03 15.90
N ILE A 79 1.27 7.38 15.89
CA ILE A 79 1.88 8.22 14.86
C ILE A 79 2.00 7.41 13.57
N LYS A 80 2.45 6.16 13.67
CA LYS A 80 2.55 5.24 12.53
C LYS A 80 1.16 4.87 12.00
N GLN A 81 0.17 4.62 12.87
CA GLN A 81 -1.22 4.41 12.48
C GLN A 81 -1.72 5.56 11.59
N GLN A 82 -1.57 6.81 12.03
CA GLN A 82 -2.00 7.97 11.24
C GLN A 82 -1.28 8.09 9.89
N LYS A 83 -0.02 7.65 9.82
CA LYS A 83 0.74 7.62 8.57
C LYS A 83 0.24 6.53 7.62
N HIS A 84 0.07 5.31 8.12
CA HIS A 84 -0.22 4.14 7.29
C HIS A 84 -1.69 4.03 6.89
N THR A 85 -2.62 4.58 7.67
CA THR A 85 -4.03 4.67 7.30
C THR A 85 -4.25 5.48 6.02
N LYS A 86 -3.46 6.54 5.82
CA LYS A 86 -3.49 7.40 4.63
C LYS A 86 -2.75 6.83 3.42
N SER A 87 -2.08 5.68 3.58
CA SER A 87 -1.23 5.07 2.56
C SER A 87 -1.98 3.93 1.88
N PHE A 88 -2.04 3.97 0.55
CA PHE A 88 -2.69 2.93 -0.26
C PHE A 88 -1.77 2.43 -1.36
N ALA A 89 -2.00 1.21 -1.80
CA ALA A 89 -1.31 0.61 -2.94
C ALA A 89 -2.30 -0.16 -3.81
N PHE A 90 -2.05 -0.20 -5.11
CA PHE A 90 -2.80 -1.04 -6.04
C PHE A 90 -2.19 -2.43 -6.09
N TYR A 91 -2.98 -3.48 -5.88
CA TYR A 91 -2.57 -4.89 -5.90
C TYR A 91 -3.28 -5.63 -7.04
N LEU A 92 -2.55 -6.52 -7.74
CA LEU A 92 -3.10 -7.43 -8.74
C LEU A 92 -3.34 -8.79 -8.08
N GLY A 93 -4.53 -9.00 -7.53
CA GLY A 93 -4.77 -10.14 -6.64
C GLY A 93 -3.90 -10.03 -5.39
N LEU A 94 -2.97 -10.97 -5.20
CA LEU A 94 -1.97 -10.94 -4.12
C LEU A 94 -0.65 -10.28 -4.55
N GLU A 95 -0.47 -10.01 -5.84
CA GLU A 95 0.75 -9.44 -6.38
C GLU A 95 0.82 -7.93 -6.10
N GLN A 96 1.88 -7.53 -5.40
CA GLN A 96 2.08 -6.14 -5.00
C GLN A 96 2.84 -5.32 -6.04
N VAL A 97 3.56 -5.97 -6.94
CA VAL A 97 4.37 -5.36 -7.99
C VAL A 97 4.00 -5.98 -9.34
N TYR A 98 4.04 -5.18 -10.40
CA TYR A 98 3.57 -5.57 -11.73
C TYR A 98 4.33 -4.80 -12.83
N GLU A 99 4.05 -5.16 -14.07
CA GLU A 99 4.72 -4.60 -15.24
C GLU A 99 4.61 -3.07 -15.32
N LYS A 100 5.70 -2.44 -15.79
CA LYS A 100 5.83 -0.97 -15.85
C LYS A 100 4.69 -0.30 -16.60
N HIS A 101 4.25 -0.90 -17.72
CA HIS A 101 3.22 -0.31 -18.56
C HIS A 101 1.86 -0.22 -17.84
N VAL A 102 1.52 -1.24 -17.04
CA VAL A 102 0.31 -1.26 -16.20
C VAL A 102 0.42 -0.17 -15.13
N ALA A 103 1.56 -0.11 -14.45
CA ALA A 103 1.80 0.87 -13.41
C ALA A 103 1.77 2.33 -13.90
N ALA A 104 2.34 2.57 -15.09
CA ALA A 104 2.29 3.89 -15.74
C ALA A 104 0.86 4.26 -16.15
N ALA A 105 0.07 3.32 -16.67
CA ALA A 105 -1.33 3.56 -17.03
C ALA A 105 -2.16 3.96 -15.80
N ILE A 106 -2.06 3.20 -14.71
CA ILE A 106 -2.74 3.52 -13.44
C ILE A 106 -2.29 4.89 -12.91
N GLN A 107 -0.99 5.17 -12.91
CA GLN A 107 -0.47 6.46 -12.44
C GLN A 107 -1.05 7.63 -13.24
N LEU A 108 -1.13 7.51 -14.58
CA LEU A 108 -1.72 8.54 -15.44
C LEU A 108 -3.19 8.76 -15.13
N GLU A 109 -3.97 7.69 -15.00
CA GLU A 109 -5.41 7.77 -14.70
C GLU A 109 -5.69 8.38 -13.32
N VAL A 110 -4.93 7.98 -12.29
CA VAL A 110 -5.07 8.57 -10.94
C VAL A 110 -4.64 10.04 -10.95
N THR A 111 -3.58 10.38 -11.70
CA THR A 111 -3.14 11.77 -11.83
C THR A 111 -4.18 12.64 -12.53
N ALA A 112 -4.93 12.10 -13.50
CA ALA A 112 -5.99 12.81 -14.20
C ALA A 112 -7.19 13.18 -13.28
N ILE A 113 -7.47 12.37 -12.26
CA ILE A 113 -8.53 12.64 -11.27
C ILE A 113 -8.00 13.28 -9.98
N LYS A 114 -6.68 13.52 -9.89
CA LYS A 114 -6.02 14.08 -8.71
C LYS A 114 -6.53 15.49 -8.44
N ASP A 115 -7.32 15.64 -7.38
CA ASP A 115 -7.48 16.93 -6.75
C ASP A 115 -6.30 17.16 -5.79
N LYS A 116 -5.86 18.42 -5.62
CA LYS A 116 -4.74 18.73 -4.71
C LYS A 116 -5.14 18.58 -3.22
N LYS A 117 -6.33 18.07 -2.94
CA LYS A 117 -6.95 18.07 -1.61
C LYS A 117 -7.01 16.67 -1.00
N ASP A 118 -7.53 15.71 -1.74
CA ASP A 118 -7.84 14.37 -1.26
C ASP A 118 -6.86 13.32 -1.79
N ILE A 119 -6.33 13.49 -3.01
CA ILE A 119 -5.17 12.73 -3.50
C ILE A 119 -3.91 13.59 -3.33
N LEU A 120 -3.15 13.36 -2.26
CA LEU A 120 -1.99 14.17 -1.92
C LEU A 120 -0.77 13.78 -2.78
N GLU A 121 -0.53 12.48 -2.94
CA GLU A 121 0.64 11.95 -3.62
C GLU A 121 0.30 10.70 -4.43
N VAL A 122 0.96 10.56 -5.59
CA VAL A 122 0.91 9.38 -6.44
C VAL A 122 2.36 9.02 -6.76
N LYS A 123 2.84 7.90 -6.24
CA LYS A 123 4.21 7.40 -6.48
C LYS A 123 4.18 6.16 -7.33
N LEU A 124 5.16 6.07 -8.22
CA LEU A 124 5.53 4.86 -8.93
C LEU A 124 6.84 4.37 -8.31
N ILE A 125 6.82 3.23 -7.64
CA ILE A 125 7.99 2.64 -6.96
C ILE A 125 8.44 1.43 -7.75
N ASP A 126 9.72 1.35 -8.10
CA ASP A 126 10.28 0.17 -8.77
C ASP A 126 10.78 -0.88 -7.76
N SER A 127 10.92 -2.12 -8.22
CA SER A 127 11.39 -3.24 -7.42
C SER A 127 12.92 -3.34 -7.37
N ASN A 128 13.67 -2.35 -7.88
CA ASN A 128 15.13 -2.37 -7.81
C ASN A 128 15.56 -2.22 -6.34
N PRO A 129 16.29 -3.18 -5.77
CA PRO A 129 16.77 -3.08 -4.39
C PRO A 129 17.55 -1.79 -4.13
N ALA A 130 18.32 -1.29 -5.10
CA ALA A 130 19.11 -0.06 -4.95
C ALA A 130 18.25 1.19 -4.64
N ASN A 131 16.96 1.17 -5.00
CA ASN A 131 16.05 2.28 -4.80
C ASN A 131 15.14 2.10 -3.56
N ASN A 132 15.23 0.96 -2.88
CA ASN A 132 14.33 0.58 -1.79
C ASN A 132 15.05 0.48 -0.44
N PRO A 133 14.32 0.69 0.68
CA PRO A 133 14.89 0.58 2.01
C PRO A 133 15.50 -0.81 2.19
N GLN A 134 16.79 -0.84 2.54
CA GLN A 134 17.45 -2.10 2.84
C GLN A 134 17.05 -2.56 4.24
N PRO A 135 16.79 -3.87 4.43
CA PRO A 135 16.61 -4.39 5.77
C PRO A 135 17.84 -4.01 6.63
N PRO A 136 17.65 -3.69 7.92
CA PRO A 136 18.78 -3.49 8.82
C PRO A 136 19.64 -4.76 8.81
N GLN A 137 20.94 -4.61 8.61
CA GLN A 137 21.88 -5.73 8.67
C GLN A 137 21.78 -6.33 10.07
N THR A 138 21.45 -7.63 10.17
CA THR A 138 21.60 -8.36 11.42
C THR A 138 23.06 -8.30 11.84
N PRO A 139 23.38 -7.89 13.09
CA PRO A 139 24.75 -8.00 13.56
C PRO A 139 25.17 -9.46 13.50
N VAL A 140 26.19 -9.74 12.71
CA VAL A 140 26.85 -11.06 12.69
C VAL A 140 27.41 -11.23 14.09
N THR A 141 26.87 -12.17 14.85
CA THR A 141 27.44 -12.53 16.14
C THR A 141 28.57 -13.50 15.83
N GLU A 142 29.81 -13.03 15.95
CA GLU A 142 31.02 -13.88 15.94
C GLU A 142 31.08 -14.77 17.19
#